data_AF-A0A6A6TLY3-F1
#
_entry.id   AF-A0A6A6TLY3-F1
#
_cell.length_a   1.000
_cell.length_b   1.000
_cell.length_c   1.000
_cell.angle_alpha   90.00
_cell.angle_beta   90.00
_cell.angle_gamma   90.00
#
_symmetry.space_group_name_H-M   'P 1'
#
loop_
_entity.id
_entity.type
_entity.pdbx_description
1 polymer ?
#
loop_
_entity_poly.entity_id
_entity_poly.type
_entity_poly.pdbx_seq_one_letter_code
_entity_poly.pdbx_strand_id
1 'polypeptide(L)'
;MEADALIQAFRELLTVPRREVLGALVEQLTPYEWRALQQQLNARDFHFDIVGSLPIELVVHVFAYLDLIEVFRLQLVSRRWSHVLRSPDLLNLKLKAWYGDVPSGDYASRRQKAEQLSRLCTGRPYDSVVVPIFEIPRKSILVKDTFAWISKDIRSLRICNLRTGKTVQAHTEGRRRVYLLAASEEILAYVTDSACHVMTLDGKCQKRFRVTDVHLQYITCHGSIVSCGGFINNRAMLYNWDFTTGRGETVDISLPAWQTADCLSPM
;
A
#
# COMPACT_ATOMS: atom_id res chain seq x y z
N MET A 1 0.92 -20.26 -67.99
CA MET A 1 0.91 -18.90 -67.43
C MET A 1 2.04 -18.84 -66.43
N GLU A 2 3.07 -18.04 -66.70
CA GLU A 2 4.28 -18.01 -65.87
C GLU A 2 3.92 -17.55 -64.44
N ALA A 3 4.51 -18.19 -63.43
CA ALA A 3 4.24 -17.88 -62.02
C ALA A 3 4.45 -16.39 -61.71
N ASP A 4 5.38 -15.75 -62.42
CA ASP A 4 5.70 -14.34 -62.29
C ASP A 4 4.54 -13.42 -62.72
N ALA A 5 3.78 -13.79 -63.76
CA ALA A 5 2.61 -13.03 -64.19
C ALA A 5 1.49 -13.08 -63.13
N LEU A 6 1.33 -14.22 -62.46
CA LEU A 6 0.38 -14.39 -61.36
C LEU A 6 0.77 -13.56 -60.13
N ILE A 7 2.07 -13.57 -59.78
CA ILE A 7 2.62 -12.77 -58.69
C ILE A 7 2.44 -11.27 -58.98
N GLN A 8 2.69 -10.84 -60.22
CA GLN A 8 2.55 -9.45 -60.61
C GLN A 8 1.09 -8.99 -60.58
N ALA A 9 0.17 -9.77 -61.13
CA ALA A 9 -1.27 -9.51 -61.01
C ALA A 9 -1.73 -9.44 -59.55
N PHE A 10 -1.22 -10.33 -58.69
CA PHE A 10 -1.53 -10.31 -57.26
C PHE A 10 -0.96 -9.08 -56.54
N ARG A 11 0.19 -8.54 -56.97
CA ARG A 11 0.81 -7.31 -56.42
C ARG A 11 0.04 -6.04 -56.78
N GLU A 12 -0.69 -6.04 -57.88
CA GLU A 12 -1.47 -4.88 -58.36
C GLU A 12 -2.85 -4.76 -57.70
N LEU A 13 -3.34 -5.81 -57.03
CA LEU A 13 -4.61 -5.79 -56.31
C LEU A 13 -4.61 -4.87 -55.07
N LEU A 14 -5.75 -4.22 -54.83
CA LEU A 14 -6.04 -3.48 -53.59
C LEU A 14 -6.28 -4.43 -52.40
N THR A 15 -6.21 -3.91 -51.17
CA THR A 15 -6.19 -4.70 -49.93
C THR A 15 -7.40 -5.62 -49.72
N VAL A 16 -8.60 -5.17 -50.12
CA VAL A 16 -9.86 -5.93 -50.00
C VAL A 16 -9.92 -7.10 -51.00
N PRO A 17 -9.82 -6.88 -52.34
CA PRO A 17 -9.82 -7.99 -53.29
C PRO A 17 -8.62 -8.93 -53.11
N ARG A 18 -7.49 -8.43 -52.57
CA ARG A 18 -6.34 -9.28 -52.22
C ARG A 18 -6.68 -10.33 -51.15
N ARG A 19 -7.49 -10.00 -50.15
CA ARG A 19 -7.92 -10.97 -49.12
C ARG A 19 -8.86 -12.03 -49.70
N GLU A 20 -9.79 -11.63 -50.56
CA GLU A 20 -10.72 -12.53 -51.22
C GLU A 20 -9.98 -13.52 -52.14
N VAL A 21 -9.03 -13.03 -52.93
CA VAL A 21 -8.18 -13.88 -53.78
C VAL A 21 -7.33 -14.83 -52.95
N LEU A 22 -6.77 -14.39 -51.81
CA LEU A 22 -6.05 -15.28 -50.89
C LEU A 22 -6.97 -16.37 -50.33
N GLY A 23 -8.19 -16.03 -49.91
CA GLY A 23 -9.17 -17.00 -49.44
C GLY A 23 -9.49 -18.05 -50.50
N ALA A 24 -9.79 -17.60 -51.72
CA ALA A 24 -10.07 -18.48 -52.85
C ALA A 24 -8.86 -19.37 -53.21
N LEU A 25 -7.63 -18.84 -53.21
CA LEU A 25 -6.42 -19.63 -53.46
C LEU A 25 -6.23 -20.72 -52.41
N VAL A 26 -6.47 -20.39 -51.14
CA VAL A 26 -6.34 -21.29 -50.00
C VAL A 26 -7.34 -22.44 -50.07
N GLU A 27 -8.56 -22.21 -50.58
CA GLU A 27 -9.58 -23.25 -50.81
C GLU A 27 -9.20 -24.23 -51.94
N GLN A 28 -8.37 -23.81 -52.88
CA GLN A 28 -7.92 -24.66 -54.00
C GLN A 28 -6.68 -25.49 -53.66
N LEU A 29 -6.05 -25.28 -52.49
CA LEU A 29 -4.83 -26.01 -52.11
C LEU A 29 -5.13 -27.46 -51.76
N THR A 30 -4.26 -28.35 -52.21
CA THR A 30 -4.24 -29.75 -51.76
C THR A 30 -3.75 -29.87 -50.31
N PRO A 31 -4.04 -30.98 -49.62
CA PRO A 31 -3.54 -31.21 -48.26
C PRO A 31 -2.00 -31.21 -48.13
N TYR A 32 -1.26 -31.46 -49.21
CA TYR A 32 0.21 -31.38 -49.21
C TYR A 32 0.69 -29.93 -49.28
N GLU A 33 0.09 -29.13 -50.17
CA GLU A 33 0.40 -27.71 -50.32
C GLU A 33 0.01 -26.91 -49.08
N TRP A 34 -1.07 -27.28 -48.40
CA TRP A 34 -1.43 -26.74 -47.10
C TRP A 34 -0.34 -26.90 -46.04
N ARG A 35 0.28 -28.09 -45.97
CA ARG A 35 1.40 -28.33 -45.05
C ARG A 35 2.63 -27.52 -45.43
N ALA A 36 2.91 -27.39 -46.73
CA ALA A 36 4.01 -26.56 -47.21
C ALA A 36 3.78 -25.07 -46.90
N LEU A 37 2.56 -24.56 -47.10
CA LEU A 37 2.15 -23.20 -46.74
C LEU A 37 2.28 -22.97 -45.23
N GLN A 38 1.83 -23.93 -44.42
CA GLN A 38 1.95 -23.85 -42.96
C GLN A 38 3.42 -23.82 -42.51
N GLN A 39 4.29 -24.63 -43.10
CA GLN A 39 5.73 -24.57 -42.83
C GLN A 39 6.33 -23.20 -43.19
N GLN A 40 5.94 -22.63 -44.34
CA GLN A 40 6.38 -21.30 -44.77
C GLN A 40 5.87 -20.18 -43.85
N LEU A 41 4.63 -20.26 -43.40
CA LEU A 41 4.05 -19.29 -42.46
C LEU A 41 4.67 -19.41 -41.07
N ASN A 42 4.90 -20.63 -40.57
CA ASN A 42 5.56 -20.87 -39.29
C ASN A 42 7.04 -20.46 -39.30
N ALA A 43 7.68 -20.46 -40.48
CA ALA A 43 9.03 -19.94 -40.64
C ALA A 43 9.08 -18.40 -40.66
N ARG A 44 7.94 -17.72 -40.75
CA ARG A 44 7.86 -16.26 -40.63
C ARG A 44 7.56 -15.86 -39.20
N ASP A 45 8.40 -15.00 -38.66
CA ASP A 45 8.17 -14.37 -37.37
C ASP A 45 7.10 -13.29 -37.49
N PHE A 46 5.96 -13.48 -36.81
CA PHE A 46 4.90 -12.46 -36.69
C PHE A 46 5.12 -11.53 -35.48
N HIS A 47 6.37 -11.38 -35.03
CA HIS A 47 6.69 -10.52 -33.90
C HIS A 47 6.56 -9.04 -34.28
N PHE A 48 5.74 -8.31 -33.51
CA PHE A 48 5.58 -6.87 -33.65
C PHE A 48 6.03 -6.18 -32.36
N ASP A 49 7.08 -5.36 -32.45
CA ASP A 49 7.58 -4.58 -31.31
C ASP A 49 6.68 -3.36 -31.08
N ILE A 50 5.62 -3.54 -30.29
CA ILE A 50 4.66 -2.48 -29.95
C ILE A 50 5.37 -1.25 -29.36
N VAL A 51 6.37 -1.45 -28.49
CA VAL A 51 7.10 -0.37 -27.83
C VAL A 51 8.04 0.35 -28.81
N GLY A 52 8.58 -0.39 -29.78
CA GLY A 52 9.40 0.17 -30.85
C GLY A 52 8.63 0.82 -31.99
N SER A 53 7.33 0.54 -32.14
CA SER A 53 6.54 1.05 -33.26
C SER A 53 5.59 2.17 -32.88
N LEU A 54 5.19 2.29 -31.62
CA LEU A 54 4.23 3.31 -31.17
C LEU A 54 4.90 4.60 -30.66
N PRO A 55 4.23 5.76 -30.81
CA PRO A 55 4.55 6.99 -30.07
C PRO A 55 4.54 6.76 -28.56
N ILE A 56 5.35 7.54 -27.83
CA ILE A 56 5.54 7.37 -26.38
C ILE A 56 4.22 7.50 -25.62
N GLU A 57 3.31 8.37 -26.05
CA GLU A 57 2.01 8.61 -25.43
C GLU A 57 1.15 7.35 -25.46
N LEU A 58 1.16 6.63 -26.58
CA LEU A 58 0.42 5.36 -26.72
C LEU A 58 1.10 4.25 -25.91
N VAL A 59 2.43 4.22 -25.87
CA VAL A 59 3.15 3.29 -25.00
C VAL A 59 2.80 3.54 -23.53
N VAL A 60 2.81 4.80 -23.09
CA VAL A 60 2.41 5.16 -21.72
C VAL A 60 0.98 4.71 -21.44
N HIS A 61 0.07 4.88 -22.39
CA HIS A 61 -1.32 4.44 -22.23
C HIS A 61 -1.47 2.91 -22.14
N VAL A 62 -0.77 2.15 -22.98
CA VAL A 62 -0.77 0.68 -22.91
C VAL A 62 -0.19 0.19 -21.58
N PHE A 63 0.92 0.78 -21.15
CA PHE A 63 1.59 0.39 -19.91
C PHE A 63 0.92 0.97 -18.66
N ALA A 64 -0.06 1.86 -18.82
CA ALA A 64 -0.91 2.33 -17.72
C ALA A 64 -1.72 1.19 -17.08
N TYR A 65 -1.99 0.11 -17.82
CA TYR A 65 -2.72 -1.06 -17.33
C TYR A 65 -1.85 -2.10 -16.60
N LEU A 66 -0.52 -1.99 -16.68
CA LEU A 66 0.40 -2.94 -16.05
C LEU A 66 0.79 -2.52 -14.63
N ASP A 67 1.17 -3.45 -13.78
CA ASP A 67 1.71 -3.09 -12.47
C ASP A 67 3.08 -2.42 -12.58
N LEU A 68 3.41 -1.57 -11.61
CA LEU A 68 4.72 -0.88 -11.57
C LEU A 68 5.88 -1.89 -11.67
N ILE A 69 5.75 -3.05 -11.03
CA ILE A 69 6.75 -4.12 -11.06
C ILE A 69 6.94 -4.67 -12.48
N GLU A 70 5.86 -4.86 -13.23
CA GLU A 70 5.90 -5.38 -14.59
C GLU A 70 6.61 -4.40 -15.51
N VAL A 71 6.34 -3.09 -15.36
CA VAL A 71 7.04 -2.04 -16.12
C VAL A 71 8.56 -2.12 -15.89
N PHE A 72 9.02 -2.28 -14.65
CA PHE A 72 10.45 -2.44 -14.35
C PHE A 72 11.06 -3.70 -14.94
N ARG A 73 10.32 -4.82 -14.95
CA ARG A 73 10.78 -6.06 -15.58
C ARG A 73 10.90 -5.88 -17.10
N LEU A 74 9.93 -5.23 -17.72
CA LEU A 74 9.90 -4.99 -19.16
C LEU A 74 11.00 -4.02 -19.64
N GLN A 75 11.54 -3.16 -18.76
CA GLN A 75 12.74 -2.37 -19.04
C GLN A 75 14.00 -3.23 -19.32
N LEU A 76 14.01 -4.51 -18.97
CA LEU A 76 15.12 -5.43 -19.20
C LEU A 76 15.07 -6.13 -20.57
N VAL A 77 13.96 -6.00 -21.31
CA VAL A 77 13.74 -6.69 -22.60
C VAL A 77 14.75 -6.23 -23.66
N SER A 78 14.94 -4.92 -23.80
CA SER A 78 15.91 -4.34 -24.73
C SER A 78 16.31 -2.93 -24.32
N ARG A 79 17.39 -2.38 -24.91
CA ARG A 79 17.81 -0.98 -24.67
C ARG A 79 16.71 0.01 -25.04
N ARG A 80 15.96 -0.27 -26.12
CA ARG A 80 14.86 0.57 -26.57
C ARG A 80 13.71 0.56 -25.59
N TRP A 81 13.28 -0.63 -25.16
CA TRP A 81 12.25 -0.78 -24.13
C TRP A 81 12.65 -0.09 -22.83
N SER A 82 13.91 -0.26 -22.42
CA SER A 82 14.46 0.43 -21.26
C SER A 82 14.34 1.95 -21.38
N HIS A 83 14.70 2.52 -22.54
CA HIS A 83 14.63 3.97 -22.76
C HIS A 83 13.19 4.50 -22.73
N VAL A 84 12.27 3.83 -23.44
CA VAL A 84 10.85 4.25 -23.54
C VAL A 84 10.14 4.12 -22.19
N LEU A 85 10.32 2.98 -21.50
CA LEU A 85 9.66 2.69 -20.22
C LEU A 85 10.31 3.39 -19.02
N ARG A 86 11.45 4.07 -19.22
CA ARG A 86 12.03 5.02 -18.27
C ARG A 86 11.52 6.45 -18.45
N SER A 87 10.52 6.66 -19.32
CA SER A 87 9.87 7.96 -19.45
C SER A 87 9.36 8.44 -18.08
N PRO A 88 9.64 9.72 -17.72
CA PRO A 88 9.08 10.33 -16.52
C PRO A 88 7.55 10.26 -16.48
N ASP A 89 6.87 10.31 -17.63
CA ASP A 89 5.41 10.30 -17.70
C ASP A 89 4.82 8.99 -17.19
N LEU A 90 5.42 7.87 -17.59
CA LEU A 90 5.01 6.54 -17.12
C LEU A 90 5.27 6.38 -15.62
N LEU A 91 6.44 6.81 -15.15
CA LEU A 91 6.81 6.73 -13.74
C LEU A 91 5.90 7.60 -12.87
N ASN A 92 5.63 8.84 -13.30
CA ASN A 92 4.77 9.77 -12.60
C ASN A 92 3.33 9.24 -12.52
N LEU A 93 2.81 8.67 -13.61
CA LEU A 93 1.48 8.05 -13.64
C LEU A 93 1.35 6.96 -12.57
N LYS A 94 2.35 6.06 -12.48
CA LYS A 94 2.35 4.96 -11.52
C LYS A 94 2.52 5.43 -10.08
N LEU A 95 3.40 6.40 -9.84
CA LEU A 95 3.59 6.96 -8.51
C LEU A 95 2.36 7.73 -8.04
N LYS A 96 1.72 8.51 -8.92
CA LYS A 96 0.49 9.24 -8.62
C LYS A 96 -0.65 8.30 -8.22
N ALA A 97 -0.79 7.15 -8.88
CA ALA A 97 -1.79 6.16 -8.53
C ALA A 97 -1.65 5.62 -7.09
N TRP A 98 -0.41 5.55 -6.57
CA TRP A 98 -0.13 5.04 -5.22
C TRP A 98 -0.11 6.11 -4.14
N TYR A 99 0.47 7.27 -4.42
CA TYR A 99 0.65 8.35 -3.44
C TYR A 99 -0.46 9.41 -3.49
N GLY A 100 -1.39 9.33 -4.44
CA GLY A 100 -2.40 10.35 -4.72
C GLY A 100 -1.86 11.57 -5.47
N ASP A 101 -0.57 11.87 -5.29
CA ASP A 101 0.16 12.93 -5.99
C ASP A 101 1.52 12.43 -6.49
N VAL A 102 2.12 13.13 -7.45
CA VAL A 102 3.45 12.84 -7.97
C VAL A 102 4.48 13.25 -6.91
N PRO A 103 5.32 12.32 -6.42
CA PRO A 103 6.37 12.66 -5.51
C PRO A 103 7.28 13.79 -6.03
N SER A 104 7.47 14.82 -5.21
CA SER A 104 8.45 15.87 -5.45
C SER A 104 9.87 15.28 -5.51
N GLY A 105 10.72 15.89 -6.34
CA GLY A 105 12.10 15.46 -6.56
C GLY A 105 12.44 15.27 -8.03
N ASP A 106 13.71 14.97 -8.27
CA ASP A 106 14.25 14.62 -9.58
C ASP A 106 13.85 13.19 -10.00
N TYR A 107 14.21 12.80 -11.22
CA TYR A 107 13.92 11.46 -11.73
C TYR A 107 14.55 10.37 -10.85
N ALA A 108 15.75 10.60 -10.29
CA ALA A 108 16.43 9.64 -9.43
C ALA A 108 15.62 9.38 -8.13
N SER A 109 15.12 10.44 -7.50
CA SER A 109 14.26 10.35 -6.31
C SER A 109 12.96 9.59 -6.60
N ARG A 110 12.33 9.85 -7.75
CA ARG A 110 11.11 9.15 -8.17
C ARG A 110 11.37 7.68 -8.45
N ARG A 111 12.48 7.38 -9.12
CA ARG A 111 12.92 6.01 -9.36
C ARG A 111 13.15 5.26 -8.05
N GLN A 112 13.82 5.90 -7.08
CA GLN A 112 14.03 5.32 -5.76
C GLN A 112 12.70 4.98 -5.06
N LYS A 113 11.71 5.87 -5.10
CA LYS A 113 10.37 5.62 -4.56
C LYS A 113 9.66 4.46 -5.25
N ALA A 114 9.78 4.39 -6.57
CA ALA A 114 9.21 3.29 -7.35
C ALA A 114 9.90 1.94 -7.05
N GLU A 115 11.21 1.94 -6.84
CA GLU A 115 11.96 0.75 -6.38
C GLU A 115 11.56 0.35 -4.95
N GLN A 116 11.36 1.30 -4.03
CA GLN A 116 10.85 1.05 -2.68
C GLN A 116 9.45 0.43 -2.73
N LEU A 117 8.57 0.93 -3.60
CA LEU A 117 7.21 0.42 -3.75
C LEU A 117 7.20 -0.99 -4.34
N SER A 118 8.00 -1.24 -5.38
CA SER A 118 8.20 -2.58 -5.95
C SER A 118 8.66 -3.58 -4.87
N ARG A 119 9.56 -3.17 -3.99
CA ARG A 119 10.05 -3.99 -2.86
C ARG A 119 8.98 -4.25 -1.81
N LEU A 120 8.17 -3.24 -1.49
CA LEU A 120 7.02 -3.38 -0.60
C LEU A 120 6.05 -4.43 -1.13
N CYS A 121 5.66 -4.32 -2.41
CA CYS A 121 4.72 -5.24 -3.06
C CYS A 121 5.28 -6.66 -3.23
N THR A 122 6.60 -6.81 -3.33
CA THR A 122 7.26 -8.13 -3.50
C THR A 122 7.76 -8.75 -2.19
N GLY A 123 7.60 -8.06 -1.05
CA GLY A 123 8.09 -8.53 0.25
C GLY A 123 9.62 -8.64 0.33
N ARG A 124 10.36 -7.82 -0.42
CA ARG A 124 11.83 -7.80 -0.45
C ARG A 124 12.38 -6.52 0.18
N PRO A 125 12.44 -6.43 1.52
CA PRO A 125 12.88 -5.22 2.21
C PRO A 125 14.31 -4.83 1.81
N TYR A 126 14.59 -3.53 1.75
CA TYR A 126 15.94 -3.03 1.47
C TYR A 126 16.88 -3.23 2.65
N ASP A 127 16.34 -3.03 3.85
CA ASP A 127 17.07 -3.01 5.09
C ASP A 127 16.17 -3.62 6.18
N SER A 128 16.80 -4.22 7.17
CA SER A 128 16.12 -4.82 8.31
C SER A 128 16.82 -4.35 9.57
N VAL A 129 16.08 -3.62 10.40
CA VAL A 129 16.57 -3.23 11.73
C VAL A 129 16.01 -4.19 12.77
N VAL A 130 16.90 -4.80 13.55
CA VAL A 130 16.51 -5.60 14.71
C VAL A 130 16.50 -4.68 15.92
N VAL A 131 15.30 -4.39 16.43
CA VAL A 131 15.17 -3.67 17.70
C VAL A 131 15.22 -4.69 18.83
N PRO A 132 16.23 -4.64 19.72
CA PRO A 132 16.35 -5.60 20.81
C PRO A 132 15.24 -5.35 21.83
N ILE A 133 14.17 -6.11 21.70
CA ILE A 133 13.08 -6.18 22.66
C ILE A 133 13.44 -7.31 23.63
N PHE A 134 14.09 -6.96 24.75
CA PHE A 134 14.55 -7.93 25.76
C PHE A 134 13.39 -8.59 26.54
N GLU A 135 12.14 -8.19 26.30
CA GLU A 135 10.95 -8.66 27.00
C GLU A 135 9.76 -8.73 26.05
N ILE A 136 9.04 -9.86 26.02
CA ILE A 136 7.82 -9.99 25.21
C ILE A 136 6.79 -8.94 25.69
N PRO A 137 6.39 -7.98 24.83
CA PRO A 137 5.47 -6.93 25.23
C PRO A 137 4.08 -7.50 25.47
N ARG A 138 3.40 -7.05 26.52
CA ARG A 138 2.00 -7.47 26.76
C ARG A 138 1.01 -6.84 25.79
N LYS A 139 1.23 -5.56 25.51
CA LYS A 139 0.53 -4.81 24.48
C LYS A 139 1.54 -3.92 23.79
N SER A 140 1.44 -3.83 22.48
CA SER A 140 2.27 -2.99 21.65
C SER A 140 1.41 -2.27 20.62
N ILE A 141 1.90 -1.11 20.19
CA ILE A 141 1.29 -0.32 19.13
C ILE A 141 2.39 0.26 18.27
N LEU A 142 2.17 0.26 16.96
CA LEU A 142 3.04 0.87 15.98
C LEU A 142 2.28 2.00 15.29
N VAL A 143 2.77 3.23 15.43
CA VAL A 143 2.21 4.40 14.76
C VAL A 143 3.32 5.11 14.01
N LYS A 144 3.23 5.11 12.68
CA LYS A 144 4.29 5.58 11.78
C LYS A 144 5.64 4.94 12.14
N ASP A 145 6.58 5.76 12.62
CA ASP A 145 7.93 5.36 12.97
C ASP A 145 8.08 5.05 14.47
N THR A 146 7.01 5.16 15.26
CA THR A 146 7.05 5.04 16.71
C THR A 146 6.41 3.74 17.15
N PHE A 147 7.21 2.88 17.77
CA PHE A 147 6.77 1.65 18.39
C PHE A 147 6.70 1.84 19.90
N ALA A 148 5.50 1.71 20.48
CA ALA A 148 5.30 1.83 21.91
C ALA A 148 4.76 0.52 22.49
N TRP A 149 5.22 0.14 23.67
CA TRP A 149 4.78 -1.09 24.32
C TRP A 149 4.81 -1.02 25.85
N ILE A 150 4.00 -1.89 26.46
CA ILE A 150 3.99 -2.13 27.90
C ILE A 150 5.03 -3.21 28.22
N SER A 151 5.96 -2.88 29.13
CA SER A 151 6.96 -3.80 29.64
C SER A 151 6.35 -4.96 30.44
N LYS A 152 7.15 -6.01 30.70
CA LYS A 152 6.69 -7.22 31.41
C LYS A 152 6.18 -6.91 32.83
N ASP A 153 6.71 -5.87 33.45
CA ASP A 153 6.32 -5.39 34.78
C ASP A 153 4.92 -4.76 34.83
N ILE A 154 4.29 -4.50 33.68
CA ILE A 154 2.97 -3.85 33.52
C ILE A 154 2.94 -2.43 34.13
N ARG A 155 4.11 -1.86 34.42
CA ARG A 155 4.28 -0.62 35.18
C ARG A 155 5.17 0.38 34.47
N SER A 156 5.97 -0.08 33.51
CA SER A 156 6.75 0.76 32.63
C SER A 156 6.27 0.64 31.19
N LEU A 157 6.43 1.76 30.49
CA LEU A 157 6.12 1.94 29.09
C LEU A 157 7.43 2.28 28.38
N ARG A 158 7.62 1.71 27.21
CA ARG A 158 8.75 2.04 26.35
C ARG A 158 8.24 2.54 25.02
N ILE A 159 8.90 3.58 24.52
CA ILE A 159 8.62 4.23 23.25
C ILE A 159 9.92 4.21 22.47
N CYS A 160 9.94 3.56 21.33
CA CYS A 160 11.10 3.50 20.45
C CYS A 160 10.75 4.12 19.11
N ASN A 161 11.53 5.10 18.69
CA ASN A 161 11.45 5.59 17.33
C ASN A 161 12.32 4.70 16.43
N LEU A 162 11.67 3.90 15.58
CA LEU A 162 12.31 2.89 14.73
C LEU A 162 13.27 3.50 13.69
N ARG A 163 13.06 4.76 13.30
CA ARG A 163 13.95 5.46 12.35
C ARG A 163 15.25 5.93 13.00
N THR A 164 15.19 6.41 14.25
CA THR A 164 16.34 6.99 14.96
C THR A 164 16.97 6.05 15.98
N GLY A 165 16.30 4.96 16.34
CA GLY A 165 16.67 4.05 17.42
C GLY A 165 16.50 4.65 18.83
N LYS A 166 16.07 5.91 18.94
CA LYS A 166 15.91 6.57 20.24
C LYS A 166 14.78 5.90 21.02
N THR A 167 15.10 5.50 22.25
CA THR A 167 14.15 4.84 23.14
C THR A 167 13.95 5.69 24.38
N VAL A 168 12.69 5.95 24.71
CA VAL A 168 12.25 6.64 25.92
C VAL A 168 11.54 5.62 26.79
N GLN A 169 11.93 5.56 28.06
CA GLN A 169 11.24 4.74 29.06
C GLN A 169 10.48 5.67 30.01
N ALA A 170 9.18 5.44 30.12
CA ALA A 170 8.32 6.14 31.05
C ALA A 170 7.82 5.15 32.13
N HIS A 171 7.77 5.63 33.37
CA HIS A 171 7.27 4.86 34.49
C HIS A 171 5.92 5.41 34.92
N THR A 172 5.00 4.52 35.27
CA THR A 172 3.72 4.92 35.87
C THR A 172 3.93 5.54 37.25
N GLU A 173 3.20 6.62 37.52
CA GLU A 173 3.16 7.21 38.86
C GLU A 173 2.54 6.20 39.84
N GLY A 174 3.25 5.92 40.95
CA GLY A 174 2.71 5.11 42.05
C GLY A 174 2.66 3.60 41.81
N ARG A 175 3.48 3.05 40.89
CA ARG A 175 3.56 1.58 40.60
C ARG A 175 2.24 0.96 40.15
N ARG A 176 1.36 1.76 39.56
CA ARG A 176 0.05 1.33 39.08
C ARG A 176 0.17 0.53 37.79
N ARG A 177 -0.79 -0.36 37.56
CA ARG A 177 -0.78 -1.21 36.37
C ARG A 177 -1.36 -0.43 35.18
N VAL A 178 -0.76 -0.64 34.00
CA VAL A 178 -1.27 -0.14 32.73
C VAL A 178 -2.13 -1.22 32.08
N TYR A 179 -3.38 -0.89 31.75
CA TYR A 179 -4.32 -1.85 31.14
C TYR A 179 -4.54 -1.59 29.66
N LEU A 180 -4.55 -0.32 29.27
CA LEU A 180 -4.82 0.11 27.90
C LEU A 180 -3.72 1.05 27.42
N LEU A 181 -3.42 0.97 26.12
CA LEU A 181 -2.40 1.75 25.44
C LEU A 181 -2.97 2.16 24.08
N ALA A 182 -2.86 3.45 23.76
CA ALA A 182 -3.14 4.00 22.44
C ALA A 182 -2.12 5.08 22.11
N ALA A 183 -1.80 5.22 20.84
CA ALA A 183 -0.82 6.18 20.35
C ALA A 183 -1.37 6.87 19.10
N SER A 184 -0.99 8.12 18.93
CA SER A 184 -1.09 8.86 17.67
C SER A 184 0.31 9.24 17.21
N GLU A 185 0.39 10.06 16.18
CA GLU A 185 1.64 10.61 15.66
C GLU A 185 2.27 11.65 16.60
N GLU A 186 1.51 12.16 17.57
CA GLU A 186 1.92 13.26 18.45
C GLU A 186 1.99 12.83 19.93
N ILE A 187 1.09 11.94 20.36
CA ILE A 187 0.90 11.59 21.76
C ILE A 187 0.78 10.08 21.98
N LEU A 188 1.14 9.65 23.19
CA LEU A 188 0.88 8.32 23.73
C LEU A 188 -0.06 8.46 24.93
N ALA A 189 -1.19 7.76 24.89
CA ALA A 189 -2.13 7.67 25.99
C ALA A 189 -2.13 6.27 26.59
N TYR A 190 -2.22 6.21 27.91
CA TYR A 190 -2.31 4.95 28.64
C TYR A 190 -3.21 5.08 29.86
N VAL A 191 -3.90 4.01 30.19
CA VAL A 191 -4.90 3.98 31.26
C VAL A 191 -4.38 3.17 32.44
N THR A 192 -4.48 3.77 33.63
CA THR A 192 -4.26 3.12 34.92
C THR A 192 -5.58 3.01 35.69
N ASP A 193 -5.55 2.37 36.86
CA ASP A 193 -6.74 2.13 37.70
C ASP A 193 -7.58 3.38 38.02
N SER A 194 -7.02 4.60 37.93
CA SER A 194 -7.74 5.81 38.36
C SER A 194 -7.69 6.99 37.39
N ALA A 195 -6.93 6.89 36.30
CA ALA A 195 -6.69 8.01 35.41
C ALA A 195 -6.15 7.56 34.06
N CYS A 196 -6.46 8.35 33.04
CA CYS A 196 -5.79 8.31 31.76
C CYS A 196 -4.63 9.31 31.79
N HIS A 197 -3.45 8.82 31.45
CA HIS A 197 -2.24 9.62 31.33
C HIS A 197 -1.92 9.75 29.85
N VAL A 198 -1.55 10.96 29.45
CA VAL A 198 -1.22 11.29 28.07
C VAL A 198 0.12 11.98 28.07
N MET A 199 1.05 11.50 27.25
CA MET A 199 2.36 12.09 27.10
C MET A 199 2.70 12.36 25.65
N THR A 200 3.59 13.30 25.39
CA THR A 200 4.22 13.45 24.08
C THR A 200 5.13 12.25 23.78
N LEU A 201 5.32 11.92 22.51
CA LEU A 201 6.17 10.77 22.12
C LEU A 201 7.64 10.94 22.50
N ASP A 202 8.09 12.17 22.74
CA ASP A 202 9.43 12.47 23.27
C ASP A 202 9.53 12.34 24.81
N GLY A 203 8.41 12.04 25.48
CA GLY A 203 8.31 11.87 26.92
C GLY A 203 8.46 13.14 27.74
N LYS A 204 8.55 14.32 27.13
CA LYS A 204 8.82 15.58 27.86
C LYS A 204 7.61 16.17 28.54
N CYS A 205 6.44 16.06 27.93
CA CYS A 205 5.22 16.65 28.44
C CYS A 205 4.24 15.54 28.79
N GLN A 206 3.74 15.55 30.03
CA GLN A 206 2.76 14.61 30.51
C GLN A 206 1.60 15.36 31.15
N LYS A 207 0.37 14.98 30.78
CA LYS A 207 -0.88 15.44 31.37
C LYS A 207 -1.68 14.22 31.82
N ARG A 208 -2.60 14.43 32.75
CA ARG A 208 -3.50 13.38 33.23
C ARG A 208 -4.90 13.93 33.41
N PHE A 209 -5.88 13.09 33.15
CA PHE A 209 -7.27 13.36 33.47
C PHE A 209 -7.88 12.13 34.14
N ARG A 210 -8.81 12.38 35.07
CA ARG A 210 -9.58 11.32 35.68
C ARG A 210 -10.64 10.89 34.69
N VAL A 211 -10.76 9.59 34.52
CA VAL A 211 -11.91 9.02 33.83
C VAL A 211 -12.89 8.60 34.91
N THR A 212 -14.10 9.13 34.83
CA THR A 212 -15.22 8.75 35.70
C THR A 212 -15.50 7.24 35.53
N ASP A 213 -16.12 6.59 36.52
CA ASP A 213 -16.39 5.12 36.71
C ASP A 213 -17.09 4.35 35.55
N VAL A 214 -16.95 4.81 34.32
CA VAL A 214 -17.27 4.06 33.11
C VAL A 214 -16.26 2.92 32.99
N HIS A 215 -16.74 1.70 32.73
CA HIS A 215 -15.90 0.56 32.38
C HIS A 215 -15.14 0.91 31.09
N LEU A 216 -13.94 1.46 31.26
CA LEU A 216 -13.02 1.81 30.19
C LEU A 216 -12.57 0.54 29.49
N GLN A 217 -13.26 0.20 28.41
CA GLN A 217 -12.96 -0.96 27.60
C GLN A 217 -12.04 -0.58 26.43
N TYR A 218 -12.20 0.63 25.91
CA TYR A 218 -11.52 1.09 24.70
C TYR A 218 -10.83 2.43 24.91
N ILE A 219 -9.68 2.58 24.26
CA ILE A 219 -8.97 3.84 24.10
C ILE A 219 -8.41 3.92 22.69
N THR A 220 -8.48 5.10 22.09
CA THR A 220 -7.86 5.41 20.81
C THR A 220 -7.33 6.85 20.85
N CYS A 221 -6.38 7.15 19.96
CA CYS A 221 -5.77 8.46 19.86
C CYS A 221 -5.70 8.89 18.39
N HIS A 222 -5.98 10.16 18.13
CA HIS A 222 -5.82 10.75 16.80
C HIS A 222 -5.38 12.21 16.94
N GLY A 223 -4.24 12.57 16.33
CA GLY A 223 -3.62 13.88 16.57
C GLY A 223 -3.39 14.11 18.06
N SER A 224 -3.86 15.24 18.59
CA SER A 224 -3.81 15.57 20.02
C SER A 224 -4.98 15.04 20.85
N ILE A 225 -5.94 14.35 20.24
CA ILE A 225 -7.17 13.93 20.91
C ILE A 225 -7.07 12.47 21.35
N VAL A 226 -7.46 12.23 22.60
CA VAL A 226 -7.61 10.91 23.20
C VAL A 226 -9.10 10.64 23.37
N SER A 227 -9.58 9.56 22.77
CA SER A 227 -10.95 9.09 22.94
C SER A 227 -10.94 7.82 23.77
N CYS A 228 -11.64 7.82 24.89
CA CYS A 228 -11.72 6.66 25.76
C CYS A 228 -13.17 6.40 26.16
N GLY A 229 -13.57 5.13 26.26
CA GLY A 229 -14.97 4.81 26.51
C GLY A 229 -15.26 3.32 26.61
N GLY A 230 -16.54 3.02 26.71
CA GLY A 230 -17.03 1.66 26.83
C GLY A 230 -18.55 1.59 26.74
N PHE A 231 -19.08 0.38 26.86
CA PHE A 231 -20.51 0.13 26.80
C PHE A 231 -21.09 -0.10 28.20
N ILE A 232 -22.17 0.60 28.52
CA ILE A 232 -22.94 0.42 29.76
C ILE A 232 -24.42 0.42 29.40
N ASN A 233 -25.16 -0.62 29.78
CA ASN A 233 -26.62 -0.69 29.62
C ASN A 233 -27.11 -0.30 28.20
N ASN A 234 -26.48 -0.86 27.16
CA ASN A 234 -26.79 -0.59 25.75
C ASN A 234 -26.58 0.88 25.31
N ARG A 235 -25.69 1.59 26.01
CA ARG A 235 -25.19 2.92 25.62
C ARG A 235 -23.69 2.86 25.46
N ALA A 236 -23.18 3.49 24.40
CA ALA A 236 -21.77 3.74 24.24
C ALA A 236 -21.45 5.11 24.84
N MET A 237 -20.65 5.13 25.89
CA MET A 237 -20.15 6.37 26.48
C MET A 237 -18.73 6.61 26.01
N LEU A 238 -18.51 7.71 25.30
CA LEU A 238 -17.20 8.14 24.82
C LEU A 238 -16.82 9.45 25.51
N TYR A 239 -15.58 9.52 25.99
CA TYR A 239 -14.97 10.73 26.51
C TYR A 239 -13.81 11.11 25.59
N ASN A 240 -13.95 12.24 24.93
CA ASN A 240 -12.94 12.83 24.08
C ASN A 240 -12.19 13.89 24.88
N TRP A 241 -10.87 13.80 24.91
CA TRP A 241 -10.02 14.72 25.65
C TRP A 241 -8.90 15.22 24.76
N ASP A 242 -8.74 16.54 24.67
CA ASP A 242 -7.71 17.15 23.85
C ASP A 242 -6.49 17.51 24.69
N PHE A 243 -5.33 17.00 24.29
CA PHE A 243 -4.05 17.23 24.94
C PHE A 243 -3.60 18.69 24.89
N THR A 244 -3.94 19.43 23.83
CA THR A 244 -3.51 20.83 23.69
C THR A 244 -4.28 21.72 24.65
N THR A 245 -5.61 21.70 24.56
CA THR A 245 -6.52 22.54 25.37
C THR A 245 -6.72 22.01 26.79
N GLY A 246 -6.50 20.72 27.04
CA GLY A 246 -6.79 20.05 28.30
C GLY A 246 -8.28 19.89 28.59
N ARG A 247 -9.16 20.18 27.63
CA ARG A 247 -10.61 20.08 27.76
C ARG A 247 -11.08 18.70 27.32
N GLY A 248 -12.16 18.23 27.95
CA GLY A 248 -12.82 17.01 27.55
C GLY A 248 -14.31 17.18 27.37
N GLU A 249 -14.87 16.36 26.49
CA GLU A 249 -16.27 16.30 26.11
C GLU A 249 -16.75 14.85 26.21
N THR A 250 -17.98 14.66 26.71
CA THR A 250 -18.60 13.34 26.79
C THR A 250 -19.69 13.23 25.73
N VAL A 251 -19.65 12.14 24.97
CA VAL A 251 -20.65 11.78 23.97
C VAL A 251 -21.33 10.49 24.44
N ASP A 252 -22.65 10.55 24.66
CA ASP A 252 -23.49 9.40 24.95
C ASP A 252 -24.23 8.99 23.68
N ILE A 253 -24.00 7.76 23.22
CA ILE A 253 -24.64 7.21 22.02
C ILE A 253 -25.54 6.05 22.47
N SER A 254 -26.85 6.23 22.28
CA SER A 254 -27.81 5.15 22.51
C SER A 254 -27.74 4.14 21.36
N LEU A 255 -27.51 2.86 21.69
CA LEU A 255 -27.47 1.79 20.69
C LEU A 255 -28.87 1.17 20.52
N PRO A 256 -29.31 0.85 19.30
CA PRO A 256 -30.57 0.15 19.07
C PRO A 256 -30.51 -1.30 19.57
N ALA A 257 -31.60 -1.79 20.15
CA ALA A 257 -31.69 -3.04 20.93
C ALA A 257 -31.40 -4.36 20.18
N TRP A 258 -31.11 -4.32 18.88
CA TRP A 258 -30.86 -5.51 18.06
C TRP A 258 -29.38 -5.77 17.75
N GLN A 259 -28.44 -4.95 18.26
CA GLN A 259 -26.99 -5.16 18.10
C GLN A 259 -26.28 -5.81 19.30
N THR A 260 -26.98 -6.07 20.42
CA THR A 260 -26.38 -6.59 21.66
C THR A 260 -26.15 -8.09 21.72
N ALA A 261 -26.59 -8.87 20.72
CA ALA A 261 -26.48 -10.33 20.76
C ALA A 261 -25.07 -10.87 20.39
N ASP A 262 -24.29 -10.16 19.58
CA ASP A 262 -23.13 -10.77 18.91
C ASP A 262 -21.74 -10.26 19.34
N CYS A 263 -21.64 -9.26 20.24
CA CYS A 263 -20.35 -8.65 20.59
C CYS A 263 -19.82 -8.96 22.01
N LEU A 264 -20.50 -9.79 22.79
CA LEU A 264 -20.04 -10.21 24.12
C LEU A 264 -19.67 -11.69 24.14
N SER A 265 -18.57 -12.04 23.48
CA SER A 265 -17.79 -13.24 23.81
C SER A 265 -16.33 -12.83 24.02
N PRO A 266 -15.80 -12.92 25.26
CA PRO A 266 -14.39 -12.66 25.51
C PRO A 266 -13.55 -13.84 25.00
N MET A 267 -12.56 -13.55 24.16
CA MET A 267 -11.31 -14.32 24.08
C MET A 267 -10.28 -13.69 25.02
#